data_AF-A0A8T5B8S7-F1
#
_entry.id   AF-A0A8T5B8S7-F1
#
_cell.length_a   1.000
_cell.length_b   1.000
_cell.length_c   1.000
_cell.angle_alpha   90.00
_cell.angle_beta   90.00
_cell.angle_gamma   90.00
#
_symmetry.space_group_name_H-M   'P 1'
#
loop_
_entity.id
_entity.type
_entity.pdbx_description
1 polymer ?
#
loop_
_entity_poly.entity_id
_entity_poly.type
_entity_poly.pdbx_seq_one_letter_code
_entity_poly.pdbx_strand_id
1 'polypeptide(L)'
;MAVAAAVAEAFNPKATVDSIIDASKAYLPKRSEVLIGIEYAMKLAHYTKDYIKFRELYYKGLEAEIGEPIADPRPIIPLEARYGSKRYTIDPRETVPVALAIFWLAEGDPVETFINCANFGRDSDTIGNIVGSIAGAFKGADAFPQDWVDTVQKVNQPDQIELSRQQYYIITKMMQQSEERLQTLKNNLIG
;
A
#
# COMPACT_ATOMS: atom_id res chain seq x y z
N MET A 1 6.63 0.48 8.04
CA MET A 1 6.03 1.77 8.46
C MET A 1 5.21 2.42 7.35
N ALA A 2 5.70 2.49 6.09
CA ALA A 2 4.97 3.12 4.98
C ALA A 2 3.52 2.61 4.81
N VAL A 3 3.34 1.30 4.63
CA VAL A 3 2.01 0.70 4.44
C VAL A 3 1.08 0.97 5.63
N ALA A 4 1.58 0.81 6.86
CA ALA A 4 0.79 1.06 8.06
C ALA A 4 0.34 2.53 8.16
N ALA A 5 1.19 3.49 7.79
CA ALA A 5 0.82 4.90 7.78
C ALA A 5 -0.21 5.23 6.68
N ALA A 6 -0.06 4.62 5.49
CA ALA A 6 -1.05 4.74 4.41
C ALA A 6 -2.42 4.17 4.82
N VAL A 7 -2.46 2.98 5.41
CA VAL A 7 -3.70 2.35 5.91
C VAL A 7 -4.33 3.17 7.03
N ALA A 8 -3.52 3.70 7.96
CA ALA A 8 -4.03 4.55 9.03
C ALA A 8 -4.67 5.84 8.49
N GLU A 9 -4.04 6.50 7.53
CA GLU A 9 -4.64 7.67 6.87
C GLU A 9 -5.87 7.28 6.04
N ALA A 10 -5.89 6.11 5.41
CA ALA A 10 -7.05 5.64 4.64
C ALA A 10 -8.32 5.47 5.49
N PHE A 11 -8.19 5.18 6.79
CA PHE A 11 -9.32 5.15 7.73
C PHE A 11 -9.84 6.55 8.12
N ASN A 12 -9.13 7.63 7.78
CA ASN A 12 -9.59 8.99 8.02
C ASN A 12 -10.79 9.30 7.08
N PRO A 13 -11.96 9.70 7.59
CA PRO A 13 -13.12 10.02 6.75
C PRO A 13 -12.90 11.18 5.77
N LYS A 14 -11.83 11.96 5.95
CA LYS A 14 -11.42 13.07 5.08
C LYS A 14 -10.22 12.73 4.19
N ALA A 15 -9.78 11.47 4.19
CA ALA A 15 -8.64 11.03 3.39
C ALA A 15 -8.86 11.33 1.91
N THR A 16 -7.77 11.64 1.22
CA THR A 16 -7.71 11.66 -0.24
C THR A 16 -6.64 10.66 -0.67
N VAL A 17 -6.64 10.30 -1.97
CA VAL A 17 -5.59 9.47 -2.54
C VAL A 17 -4.22 10.09 -2.25
N ASP A 18 -4.07 11.40 -2.47
CA ASP A 18 -2.83 12.12 -2.20
C ASP A 18 -2.45 12.13 -0.71
N SER A 19 -3.41 12.32 0.21
CA SER A 19 -3.10 12.30 1.65
C SER A 19 -2.57 10.94 2.10
N ILE A 20 -3.11 9.85 1.55
CA ILE A 20 -2.66 8.48 1.80
C ILE A 20 -1.22 8.28 1.29
N ILE A 21 -0.90 8.76 0.08
CA ILE A 21 0.47 8.70 -0.46
C ILE A 21 1.42 9.55 0.40
N ASP A 22 1.00 10.72 0.85
CA ASP A 22 1.84 11.58 1.70
C ASP A 22 2.10 10.95 3.07
N ALA A 23 1.08 10.36 3.68
CA ALA A 23 1.20 9.62 4.94
C ALA A 23 2.18 8.44 4.82
N SER A 24 2.19 7.74 3.68
CA SER A 24 3.10 6.60 3.45
C SER A 24 4.58 6.99 3.49
N LYS A 25 4.89 8.26 3.18
CA LYS A 25 6.25 8.81 3.16
C LYS A 25 6.66 9.46 4.49
N ALA A 26 5.69 9.98 5.24
CA ALA A 26 5.92 10.90 6.36
C ALA A 26 6.87 10.39 7.46
N TYR A 27 6.90 9.08 7.70
CA TYR A 27 7.69 8.46 8.77
C TYR A 27 8.88 7.63 8.28
N LEU A 28 9.24 7.73 6.99
CA LEU A 28 10.42 7.04 6.45
C LEU A 28 11.70 7.86 6.67
N PRO A 29 12.84 7.20 6.98
CA PRO A 29 14.14 7.87 7.00
C PRO A 29 14.45 8.51 5.63
N LYS A 30 15.06 9.69 5.62
CA LYS A 30 15.40 10.43 4.38
C LYS A 30 16.25 9.65 3.37
N ARG A 31 17.04 8.67 3.84
CA ARG A 31 17.89 7.80 2.99
C ARG A 31 17.30 6.40 2.77
N SER A 32 16.00 6.21 3.04
CA SER A 32 15.34 4.92 2.87
C SER A 32 15.20 4.57 1.39
N GLU A 33 15.64 3.38 1.01
CA GLU A 33 15.43 2.85 -0.36
C GLU A 33 13.95 2.68 -0.70
N VAL A 34 13.09 2.45 0.30
CA VAL A 34 11.64 2.44 0.11
C VAL A 34 11.14 3.83 -0.26
N LEU A 35 11.59 4.89 0.45
CA LEU A 35 11.21 6.26 0.14
C LEU A 35 11.66 6.66 -1.29
N ILE A 36 12.92 6.35 -1.62
CA ILE A 36 13.47 6.57 -2.96
C ILE A 36 12.63 5.83 -4.03
N GLY A 37 12.26 4.58 -3.75
CA GLY A 37 11.39 3.79 -4.62
C GLY A 37 10.00 4.43 -4.78
N ILE A 38 9.38 4.91 -3.69
CA ILE A 38 8.06 5.57 -3.72
C ILE A 38 8.15 6.82 -4.60
N GLU A 39 9.13 7.68 -4.37
CA GLU A 39 9.32 8.90 -5.17
C GLU A 39 9.53 8.60 -6.66
N TYR A 40 10.32 7.56 -6.96
CA TYR A 40 10.54 7.10 -8.33
C TYR A 40 9.24 6.59 -8.98
N ALA A 41 8.52 5.68 -8.31
CA ALA A 41 7.27 5.13 -8.83
C ALA A 41 6.20 6.23 -9.02
N MET A 42 6.05 7.13 -8.04
CA MET A 42 5.13 8.26 -8.13
C MET A 42 5.50 9.24 -9.23
N LYS A 43 6.81 9.51 -9.45
CA LYS A 43 7.27 10.33 -10.57
C LYS A 43 6.82 9.73 -11.91
N LEU A 44 6.98 8.42 -12.09
CA LEU A 44 6.51 7.73 -13.30
C LEU A 44 4.98 7.75 -13.42
N ALA A 45 4.27 7.51 -12.33
CA ALA A 45 2.82 7.55 -12.31
C ALA A 45 2.28 8.95 -12.69
N HIS A 46 2.82 10.02 -12.10
CA HIS A 46 2.45 11.39 -12.43
C HIS A 46 2.80 11.78 -13.87
N TYR A 47 3.93 11.28 -14.38
CA TYR A 47 4.36 11.53 -15.76
C TYR A 47 3.44 10.84 -16.78
N THR A 48 3.06 9.60 -16.50
CA THR A 48 2.29 8.77 -17.45
C THR A 48 0.79 8.98 -17.35
N LYS A 49 0.26 9.12 -16.13
CA LYS A 49 -1.18 9.15 -15.81
C LYS A 49 -1.97 8.03 -16.46
N ASP A 50 -1.30 6.91 -16.71
CA ASP A 50 -1.81 5.77 -17.46
C ASP A 50 -1.09 4.53 -16.97
N TYR A 51 -1.86 3.53 -16.52
CA TYR A 51 -1.31 2.32 -15.92
C TYR A 51 -0.43 1.52 -16.88
N ILE A 52 -0.83 1.38 -18.15
CA ILE A 52 -0.10 0.57 -19.14
C ILE A 52 1.28 1.20 -19.39
N LYS A 53 1.30 2.52 -19.64
CA LYS A 53 2.55 3.27 -19.83
C LYS A 53 3.40 3.30 -18.58
N PHE A 54 2.78 3.46 -17.41
CA PHE A 54 3.48 3.38 -16.11
C PHE A 54 4.19 2.04 -15.99
N ARG A 55 3.48 0.94 -16.21
CA ARG A 55 4.02 -0.42 -16.14
C ARG A 55 5.20 -0.56 -17.09
N GLU A 56 5.03 -0.22 -18.36
CA GLU A 56 6.11 -0.30 -19.36
C GLU A 56 7.36 0.48 -18.95
N LEU A 57 7.20 1.73 -18.49
CA LEU A 57 8.32 2.57 -18.07
C LEU A 57 8.97 2.05 -16.79
N TYR A 58 8.18 1.56 -15.83
CA TYR A 58 8.71 1.00 -14.59
C TYR A 58 9.61 -0.21 -14.89
N TYR A 59 9.16 -1.15 -15.73
CA TYR A 59 9.96 -2.29 -16.16
C TYR A 59 11.22 -1.87 -16.93
N LYS A 60 11.11 -0.89 -17.85
CA LYS A 60 12.29 -0.34 -18.55
C LYS A 60 13.30 0.25 -17.58
N GLY A 61 12.86 0.98 -16.56
CA GLY A 61 13.76 1.57 -15.56
C GLY A 61 14.41 0.56 -14.61
N LEU A 62 13.77 -0.59 -14.39
CA LEU A 62 14.41 -1.73 -13.72
C LEU A 62 15.52 -2.37 -14.57
N GLU A 63 15.42 -2.34 -15.90
CA GLU A 63 16.41 -2.95 -16.80
C GLU A 63 17.45 -1.97 -17.36
N ALA A 64 17.20 -0.67 -17.21
CA ALA A 64 18.07 0.43 -17.64
C ALA A 64 19.45 0.37 -16.97
N GLU A 65 20.46 1.00 -17.56
CA GLU A 65 21.78 1.14 -16.96
C GLU A 65 21.82 2.27 -15.90
N ILE A 66 22.77 2.21 -14.96
CA ILE A 66 22.92 3.26 -13.94
C ILE A 66 23.22 4.60 -14.65
N GLY A 67 22.43 5.63 -14.32
CA GLY A 67 22.57 6.98 -14.87
C GLY A 67 21.68 7.28 -16.07
N GLU A 68 20.95 6.29 -16.61
CA GLU A 68 19.94 6.58 -17.62
C GLU A 68 18.74 7.36 -17.02
N PRO A 69 18.07 8.22 -17.80
CA PRO A 69 17.01 9.09 -17.27
C PRO A 69 15.82 8.36 -16.63
N ILE A 70 15.55 7.14 -17.10
CA ILE A 70 14.45 6.29 -16.61
C ILE A 70 14.93 5.27 -15.58
N ALA A 71 16.24 5.19 -15.32
CA ALA A 71 16.80 4.19 -14.43
C ALA A 71 16.24 4.34 -13.02
N ASP A 72 15.90 3.20 -12.42
CA ASP A 72 15.60 3.16 -11.01
C ASP A 72 16.82 3.66 -10.21
N PRO A 73 16.67 4.66 -9.34
CA PRO A 73 17.81 5.26 -8.64
C PRO A 73 18.31 4.42 -7.45
N ARG A 74 17.64 3.32 -7.10
CA ARG A 74 18.06 2.46 -5.99
C ARG A 74 19.37 1.70 -6.32
N PRO A 75 20.18 1.29 -5.32
CA PRO A 75 21.50 0.67 -5.53
C PRO A 75 21.41 -0.79 -5.98
N ILE A 76 21.88 -1.18 -7.16
CA ILE A 76 21.73 -2.54 -7.71
C ILE A 76 22.26 -3.61 -6.75
N ILE A 77 21.48 -4.66 -6.48
CA ILE A 77 21.91 -5.84 -5.71
C ILE A 77 22.01 -7.02 -6.67
N PRO A 78 23.23 -7.42 -7.07
CA PRO A 78 23.42 -8.53 -7.99
C PRO A 78 22.77 -9.80 -7.44
N LEU A 79 21.80 -10.30 -8.18
CA LEU A 79 21.18 -11.59 -7.93
C LEU A 79 22.08 -12.70 -8.46
N GLU A 80 22.13 -13.83 -7.75
CA GLU A 80 22.68 -15.06 -8.32
C GLU A 80 21.93 -15.42 -9.62
N ALA A 81 22.62 -16.01 -10.59
CA ALA A 81 22.18 -16.25 -11.97
C ALA A 81 20.83 -17.00 -12.15
N ARG A 82 20.19 -17.45 -11.07
CA ARG A 82 18.88 -18.11 -11.08
C ARG A 82 17.69 -17.16 -11.28
N TYR A 83 17.85 -15.86 -11.00
CA TYR A 83 16.79 -14.88 -11.16
C TYR A 83 17.12 -14.00 -12.37
N GLY A 84 16.30 -14.06 -13.43
CA GLY A 84 16.51 -13.33 -14.69
C GLY A 84 16.31 -11.80 -14.60
N SER A 85 16.58 -11.20 -13.45
CA SER A 85 16.48 -9.76 -13.15
C SER A 85 17.88 -9.21 -12.94
N LYS A 86 18.23 -8.13 -13.66
CA LYS A 86 19.56 -7.50 -13.53
C LYS A 86 19.77 -6.75 -12.20
N ARG A 87 18.69 -6.46 -11.44
CA ARG A 87 18.76 -5.45 -10.37
C ARG A 87 18.45 -5.93 -8.94
N TYR A 88 17.34 -6.63 -8.70
CA TYR A 88 16.93 -7.05 -7.34
C TYR A 88 16.02 -8.27 -7.33
N THR A 89 16.02 -8.99 -6.19
CA THR A 89 14.92 -9.86 -5.77
C THR A 89 13.65 -9.04 -5.56
N ILE A 90 12.49 -9.68 -5.68
CA ILE A 90 11.25 -9.00 -5.31
C ILE A 90 11.21 -8.86 -3.78
N ASP A 91 11.10 -7.62 -3.29
CA ASP A 91 11.11 -7.29 -1.86
C ASP A 91 10.33 -5.98 -1.58
N PRO A 92 10.16 -5.56 -0.31
CA PRO A 92 9.37 -4.38 0.06
C PRO A 92 9.80 -3.06 -0.58
N ARG A 93 11.05 -2.95 -1.04
CA ARG A 93 11.55 -1.77 -1.75
C ARG A 93 10.88 -1.64 -3.09
N GLU A 94 10.46 -2.73 -3.73
CA GLU A 94 9.72 -2.74 -4.99
C GLU A 94 8.20 -2.78 -4.77
N THR A 95 7.71 -3.71 -3.93
CA THR A 95 6.27 -3.96 -3.80
C THR A 95 5.53 -2.78 -3.20
N VAL A 96 6.10 -2.07 -2.22
CA VAL A 96 5.46 -0.90 -1.59
C VAL A 96 5.34 0.27 -2.58
N PRO A 97 6.39 0.72 -3.28
CA PRO A 97 6.23 1.78 -4.29
C PRO A 97 5.26 1.46 -5.41
N VAL A 98 5.31 0.22 -5.94
CA VAL A 98 4.42 -0.19 -7.03
C VAL A 98 2.97 -0.17 -6.57
N ALA A 99 2.68 -0.75 -5.40
CA ALA A 99 1.33 -0.76 -4.83
C ALA A 99 0.77 0.66 -4.69
N LEU A 100 1.57 1.59 -4.14
CA LEU A 100 1.18 2.99 -3.96
C LEU A 100 0.94 3.71 -5.31
N ALA A 101 1.80 3.49 -6.30
CA ALA A 101 1.64 4.07 -7.63
C ALA A 101 0.42 3.53 -8.36
N ILE A 102 0.14 2.23 -8.27
CA ILE A 102 -1.06 1.62 -8.88
C ILE A 102 -2.33 2.15 -8.22
N PHE A 103 -2.37 2.20 -6.88
CA PHE A 103 -3.49 2.78 -6.14
C PHE A 103 -3.74 4.24 -6.54
N TRP A 104 -2.66 5.02 -6.70
CA TRP A 104 -2.77 6.41 -7.14
C TRP A 104 -3.29 6.53 -8.58
N LEU A 105 -2.77 5.72 -9.51
CA LEU A 105 -3.18 5.70 -10.91
C LEU A 105 -4.65 5.30 -11.11
N ALA A 106 -5.16 4.44 -10.23
CA ALA A 106 -6.56 4.03 -10.21
C ALA A 106 -7.46 4.99 -9.40
N GLU A 107 -6.94 6.14 -8.95
CA GLU A 107 -7.68 7.14 -8.16
C GLU A 107 -8.35 6.55 -6.89
N GLY A 108 -7.74 5.49 -6.34
CA GLY A 108 -8.27 4.75 -5.20
C GLY A 108 -9.55 3.95 -5.48
N ASP A 109 -9.88 3.69 -6.74
CA ASP A 109 -10.91 2.71 -7.11
C ASP A 109 -10.44 1.29 -6.80
N PRO A 110 -11.13 0.53 -5.92
CA PRO A 110 -10.63 -0.78 -5.48
C PRO A 110 -10.60 -1.83 -6.59
N VAL A 111 -11.57 -1.79 -7.52
CA VAL A 111 -11.67 -2.79 -8.60
C VAL A 111 -10.55 -2.58 -9.60
N GLU A 112 -10.39 -1.36 -10.10
CA GLU A 112 -9.34 -1.00 -11.03
C GLU A 112 -7.96 -1.21 -10.40
N THR A 113 -7.78 -0.82 -9.14
CA THR A 113 -6.53 -1.05 -8.41
C THR A 113 -6.14 -2.53 -8.40
N PHE A 114 -7.08 -3.44 -8.07
CA PHE A 114 -6.79 -4.89 -8.05
C PHE A 114 -6.52 -5.47 -9.44
N ILE A 115 -7.29 -5.06 -10.45
CA ILE A 115 -7.06 -5.49 -11.84
C ILE A 115 -5.66 -5.05 -12.28
N ASN A 116 -5.28 -3.82 -11.99
CA ASN A 116 -3.96 -3.28 -12.31
C ASN A 116 -2.84 -4.00 -11.53
N CYS A 117 -3.05 -4.36 -10.27
CA CYS A 117 -2.08 -5.16 -9.49
C CYS A 117 -1.91 -6.56 -10.05
N ALA A 118 -3.00 -7.26 -10.38
CA ALA A 118 -2.96 -8.59 -10.97
C ALA A 118 -2.24 -8.59 -12.34
N ASN A 119 -2.47 -7.55 -13.15
CA ASN A 119 -1.81 -7.39 -14.46
C ASN A 119 -0.38 -6.87 -14.37
N PHE A 120 0.05 -6.33 -13.23
CA PHE A 120 1.41 -5.80 -13.10
C PHE A 120 2.42 -6.93 -13.24
N GLY A 121 2.13 -8.08 -12.64
CA GLY A 121 3.00 -9.26 -12.57
C GLY A 121 3.99 -9.17 -11.40
N ARG A 122 5.06 -9.97 -11.45
CA ARG A 122 6.05 -10.13 -10.37
C ARG A 122 5.38 -10.67 -9.10
N ASP A 123 5.47 -9.97 -7.98
CA ASP A 123 4.88 -10.36 -6.68
C ASP A 123 3.49 -9.73 -6.56
N SER A 124 2.61 -10.11 -7.47
CA SER A 124 1.28 -9.54 -7.62
C SER A 124 0.38 -9.82 -6.42
N ASP A 125 0.60 -10.92 -5.71
CA ASP A 125 -0.12 -11.27 -4.49
C ASP A 125 0.29 -10.35 -3.33
N THR A 126 1.58 -10.07 -3.12
CA THR A 126 2.00 -9.11 -2.10
C THR A 126 1.58 -7.69 -2.44
N ILE A 127 1.75 -7.28 -3.70
CA ILE A 127 1.27 -5.97 -4.18
C ILE A 127 -0.25 -5.87 -3.97
N GLY A 128 -0.99 -6.90 -4.37
CA GLY A 128 -2.43 -7.05 -4.18
C GLY A 128 -2.86 -6.92 -2.72
N ASN A 129 -2.13 -7.56 -1.81
CA ASN A 129 -2.40 -7.48 -0.38
C ASN A 129 -2.18 -6.06 0.17
N ILE A 130 -1.10 -5.38 -0.23
CA ILE A 130 -0.83 -3.99 0.18
C ILE A 130 -1.95 -3.08 -0.31
N VAL A 131 -2.28 -3.10 -1.60
CA VAL A 131 -3.35 -2.24 -2.13
C VAL A 131 -4.71 -2.61 -1.56
N GLY A 132 -4.97 -3.89 -1.27
CA GLY A 132 -6.20 -4.34 -0.64
C GLY A 132 -6.41 -3.76 0.74
N SER A 133 -5.34 -3.73 1.55
CA SER A 133 -5.39 -3.10 2.86
C SER A 133 -5.69 -1.60 2.79
N ILE A 134 -5.12 -0.89 1.80
CA ILE A 134 -5.29 0.56 1.64
C ILE A 134 -6.66 0.88 1.03
N ALA A 135 -7.02 0.25 -0.09
CA ALA A 135 -8.28 0.48 -0.78
C ALA A 135 -9.49 0.05 0.06
N GLY A 136 -9.37 -1.08 0.77
CA GLY A 136 -10.42 -1.53 1.70
C GLY A 136 -10.59 -0.60 2.90
N ALA A 137 -9.51 -0.03 3.44
CA ALA A 137 -9.63 1.00 4.47
C ALA A 137 -10.24 2.31 3.92
N PHE A 138 -9.88 2.68 2.68
CA PHE A 138 -10.31 3.93 2.04
C PHE A 138 -11.77 3.93 1.57
N LYS A 139 -12.24 2.81 1.01
CA LYS A 139 -13.58 2.69 0.38
C LYS A 139 -14.53 1.73 1.11
N GLY A 140 -14.02 0.95 2.06
CA GLY A 140 -14.77 -0.11 2.72
C GLY A 140 -14.75 -1.44 1.95
N ALA A 141 -15.11 -2.52 2.65
CA ALA A 141 -15.17 -3.87 2.06
C ALA A 141 -16.28 -3.99 1.00
N ASP A 142 -17.37 -3.23 1.13
CA ASP A 142 -18.51 -3.28 0.21
C ASP A 142 -18.21 -2.63 -1.15
N ALA A 143 -17.07 -1.96 -1.31
CA ALA A 143 -16.62 -1.41 -2.57
C ALA A 143 -16.00 -2.48 -3.50
N PHE A 144 -15.74 -3.69 -2.99
CA PHE A 144 -15.29 -4.82 -3.78
C PHE A 144 -16.46 -5.61 -4.37
N PRO A 145 -16.30 -6.25 -5.54
CA PRO A 145 -17.30 -7.15 -6.09
C PRO A 145 -17.59 -8.30 -5.11
N GLN A 146 -18.87 -8.50 -4.78
CA GLN A 146 -19.27 -9.46 -3.76
C GLN A 146 -18.84 -10.90 -4.10
N ASP A 147 -18.85 -11.26 -5.38
CA ASP A 147 -18.37 -12.53 -5.90
C ASP A 147 -16.88 -12.77 -5.62
N TRP A 148 -16.06 -11.72 -5.61
CA TRP A 148 -14.64 -11.83 -5.22
C TRP A 148 -14.52 -12.09 -3.72
N VAL A 149 -15.26 -11.33 -2.91
CA VAL A 149 -15.29 -11.49 -1.45
C VAL A 149 -15.75 -12.90 -1.08
N ASP A 150 -16.85 -13.37 -1.67
CA ASP A 150 -17.41 -14.71 -1.44
C ASP A 150 -16.44 -15.81 -1.84
N THR A 151 -15.73 -15.64 -2.96
CA THR A 151 -14.69 -16.58 -3.40
C THR A 151 -13.58 -16.68 -2.36
N VAL A 152 -13.07 -15.55 -1.88
CA VAL A 152 -12.02 -15.50 -0.84
C VAL A 152 -12.52 -16.11 0.46
N GLN A 153 -13.74 -15.80 0.92
CA GLN A 153 -14.30 -16.39 2.14
C GLN A 153 -14.47 -17.91 2.02
N LYS A 154 -14.90 -18.40 0.86
CA LYS A 154 -15.15 -19.82 0.64
C LYS A 154 -13.88 -20.67 0.70
N VAL A 155 -12.76 -20.13 0.22
CA VAL A 155 -11.50 -20.89 0.09
C VAL A 155 -10.54 -20.68 1.26
N ASN A 156 -10.79 -19.70 2.13
CA ASN A 156 -9.92 -19.40 3.28
C ASN A 156 -10.59 -19.75 4.61
N GLN A 157 -9.79 -20.23 5.56
CA GLN A 157 -10.19 -20.37 6.96
C GLN A 157 -9.11 -19.75 7.86
N PRO A 158 -9.48 -19.07 8.95
CA PRO A 158 -10.85 -18.83 9.44
C PRO A 158 -11.62 -17.76 8.64
N ASP A 159 -12.90 -17.55 8.96
CA ASP A 159 -13.75 -16.50 8.38
C ASP A 159 -13.12 -15.11 8.60
N GLN A 160 -12.80 -14.42 7.50
CA GLN A 160 -12.07 -13.15 7.57
C GLN A 160 -12.97 -11.99 8.01
N ILE A 161 -14.29 -12.06 7.76
CA ILE A 161 -15.25 -11.04 8.21
C ILE A 161 -15.40 -11.14 9.72
N GLU A 162 -15.49 -12.34 10.27
CA GLU A 162 -15.55 -12.54 11.72
C GLU A 162 -14.25 -12.10 12.40
N LEU A 163 -13.09 -12.43 11.84
CA LEU A 163 -11.80 -11.93 12.36
C LEU A 163 -11.73 -10.40 12.37
N SER A 164 -12.14 -9.74 11.29
CA SER A 164 -12.12 -8.27 11.23
C SER A 164 -13.09 -7.64 12.22
N ARG A 165 -14.27 -8.23 12.43
CA ARG A 165 -15.23 -7.82 13.46
C ARG A 165 -14.65 -7.93 14.88
N GLN A 166 -13.94 -9.02 15.17
CA GLN A 166 -13.29 -9.20 16.47
C GLN A 166 -12.18 -8.18 16.71
N GLN A 167 -11.36 -7.89 15.69
CA GLN A 167 -10.34 -6.84 15.77
C GLN A 167 -10.97 -5.47 16.01
N TYR A 168 -12.03 -5.12 15.28
CA TYR A 168 -12.77 -3.88 15.47
C TYR A 168 -13.35 -3.76 16.89
N TYR A 169 -13.95 -4.83 17.42
CA TYR A 169 -14.47 -4.85 18.78
C TYR A 169 -13.37 -4.62 19.84
N ILE A 170 -12.21 -5.25 19.67
CA ILE A 170 -11.07 -5.06 20.58
C ILE A 170 -10.59 -3.61 20.52
N ILE A 171 -10.43 -3.03 19.32
CA ILE A 171 -9.95 -1.66 19.14
C ILE A 171 -10.91 -0.65 19.77
N THR A 172 -12.22 -0.76 19.49
CA THR A 172 -13.24 0.13 20.06
C THR A 172 -13.30 0.04 21.59
N LYS A 173 -13.21 -1.17 22.15
CA LYS A 173 -13.11 -1.37 23.60
C LYS A 173 -11.86 -0.70 24.19
N MET A 174 -10.71 -0.82 23.54
CA MET A 174 -9.47 -0.17 23.99
C MET A 174 -9.58 1.36 23.94
N MET A 175 -10.21 1.91 22.90
CA MET A 175 -10.46 3.36 22.78
C MET A 175 -11.36 3.87 23.90
N GLN A 176 -12.49 3.19 24.15
CA GLN A 176 -13.39 3.56 25.24
C GLN A 176 -12.69 3.55 26.61
N GLN A 177 -11.89 2.52 26.90
CA GLN A 177 -11.11 2.46 28.14
C GLN A 177 -10.07 3.59 28.25
N SER A 178 -9.50 4.04 27.12
CA SER A 178 -8.56 5.16 27.10
C SER A 178 -9.27 6.48 27.41
N GLU A 179 -10.47 6.68 26.86
CA GLU A 179 -11.31 7.85 27.13
C GLU A 179 -11.76 7.91 28.59
N GLU A 180 -12.21 6.79 29.17
CA GLU A 180 -12.59 6.68 30.58
C GLU A 180 -11.42 7.05 31.52
N ARG A 181 -10.21 6.57 31.21
CA ARG A 181 -8.98 6.92 31.96
C ARG A 181 -8.67 8.41 31.84
N LEU A 182 -8.77 8.97 30.63
CA LEU A 182 -8.53 10.40 30.39
C LEU A 182 -9.52 11.27 31.18
N GLN A 183 -10.80 10.88 31.21
CA GLN A 183 -11.83 11.58 31.95
C GLN A 183 -11.57 11.53 33.47
N THR A 184 -11.17 10.37 33.99
CA THR A 184 -10.82 10.20 35.40
C THR A 184 -9.66 11.12 35.81
N LEU A 185 -8.60 11.17 34.98
CA LEU A 185 -7.45 12.05 35.23
C LEU A 185 -7.84 13.54 35.21
N LYS A 186 -8.68 13.95 34.26
CA LYS A 186 -9.18 15.34 34.18
C LYS A 186 -10.00 15.72 35.42
N ASN A 187 -10.88 14.84 35.88
CA ASN A 187 -11.70 15.09 37.07
C ASN A 187 -10.83 15.22 38.33
N ASN A 188 -9.75 14.43 38.45
CA ASN A 188 -8.80 14.50 39.58
C ASN A 188 -7.86 15.72 39.54
N LEU A 189 -7.75 16.42 38.40
CA LEU A 189 -6.95 17.64 38.26
C LEU A 189 -7.75 18.93 38.57
N ILE A 190 -9.08 18.84 38.58
CA ILE A 190 -9.99 19.98 38.74
C ILE A 190 -10.68 19.97 40.12
N GLY A 191 -10.63 18.86 40.85
CA GLY A 191 -11.08 18.73 42.25
C GLY A 191 -9.93 18.83 43.24
#